data_AF-A0A2N2KDX5-F1
#
_entry.id   AF-A0A2N2KDX5-F1
#
_cell.length_a   1.000
_cell.length_b   1.000
_cell.length_c   1.000
_cell.angle_alpha   90.00
_cell.angle_beta   90.00
_cell.angle_gamma   90.00
#
_symmetry.space_group_name_H-M   'P 1'
#
loop_
_entity.id
_entity.type
_entity.pdbx_description
1 polymer ?
#
loop_
_entity_poly.entity_id
_entity_poly.type
_entity_poly.pdbx_seq_one_letter_code
_entity_poly.pdbx_strand_id
1 'polypeptide(L)'
;MKRYLSAHVHCLFNFLGLILVFTALAHFLYVLAPQNLLAGPSQKKAGKKPQENIAKYDTNQFDLGAEQLPKDYLGHDLEKLYSELEQKFPKKTEFETKETYKKRLHSSSYQGIYAFTVQSPITSKYDPERKQLQIDIQASGKYNPDQEQEIYRKQIYDRDGEACITVKSLNVGSKTYTGTNRFGATVDVKQYQLLSYGIALVNKQRLERDQYSGRGRRIAFNLMLEPEEAKGLKENLGVLVICRLKPSGVPEMYTFRSAGGIEPTIKTPLEVIESERLIYADLIEVWIYNRKSGAILSKRKIESGGEQGSQKMSI
;
A
#
# COMPACT_ATOMS: atom_id res chain seq x y z
N MET A 1 19.39 -68.38 -0.02
CA MET A 1 18.75 -69.56 0.60
C MET A 1 17.48 -69.08 1.31
N LYS A 2 16.30 -69.50 0.81
CA LYS A 2 14.92 -69.51 1.38
C LYS A 2 14.42 -68.26 2.18
N ARG A 3 13.50 -67.44 1.64
CA ARG A 3 12.00 -67.54 1.62
C ARG A 3 11.31 -67.26 2.97
N TYR A 4 10.43 -66.26 3.02
CA TYR A 4 8.95 -66.30 3.18
C TYR A 4 8.42 -64.84 3.21
N LEU A 5 7.62 -64.41 2.21
CA LEU A 5 6.14 -64.20 2.20
C LEU A 5 5.69 -62.99 3.05
N SER A 6 4.66 -62.19 2.76
CA SER A 6 3.73 -61.95 1.64
C SER A 6 2.64 -61.05 2.24
N ALA A 7 2.29 -59.91 1.63
CA ALA A 7 0.92 -59.38 1.66
C ALA A 7 0.72 -58.27 0.61
N HIS A 8 -0.23 -58.55 -0.28
CA HIS A 8 -0.73 -57.83 -1.44
C HIS A 8 -1.55 -56.57 -1.07
N VAL A 9 -1.43 -55.46 -1.82
CA VAL A 9 -2.28 -55.05 -2.97
C VAL A 9 -3.75 -54.87 -2.61
N HIS A 10 -4.27 -53.64 -2.71
CA HIS A 10 -5.58 -53.26 -3.31
C HIS A 10 -5.92 -51.78 -2.99
N CYS A 11 -5.72 -50.85 -3.94
CA CYS A 11 -6.52 -49.62 -4.07
C CYS A 11 -6.07 -48.80 -5.30
N LEU A 12 -6.39 -49.31 -6.48
CA LEU A 12 -6.52 -48.55 -7.73
C LEU A 12 -7.76 -49.13 -8.42
N PHE A 13 -8.52 -48.29 -9.12
CA PHE A 13 -9.87 -48.49 -9.68
C PHE A 13 -11.03 -48.06 -8.77
N ASN A 14 -11.47 -46.81 -8.94
CA ASN A 14 -12.88 -46.44 -9.19
C ASN A 14 -13.02 -44.91 -9.21
N PHE A 15 -12.96 -44.28 -10.40
CA PHE A 15 -13.58 -42.98 -10.65
C PHE A 15 -13.72 -42.78 -12.17
N LEU A 16 -14.51 -43.65 -12.80
CA LEU A 16 -15.02 -43.45 -14.16
C LEU A 16 -16.49 -43.87 -14.14
N GLY A 17 -17.38 -42.91 -13.86
CA GLY A 17 -18.79 -43.17 -13.66
C GLY A 17 -19.57 -41.96 -13.18
N LEU A 18 -19.47 -40.83 -13.88
CA LEU A 18 -20.41 -39.72 -13.74
C LEU A 18 -20.48 -38.85 -15.02
N ILE A 19 -20.68 -39.51 -16.16
CA ILE A 19 -21.14 -38.89 -17.41
C ILE A 19 -22.34 -39.74 -17.83
N LEU A 20 -23.48 -39.09 -18.10
CA LEU A 20 -24.81 -39.64 -18.48
C LEU A 20 -25.90 -39.54 -17.40
N VAL A 21 -26.20 -38.34 -16.90
CA VAL A 21 -27.58 -37.90 -16.64
C VAL A 21 -27.59 -36.39 -16.85
N PHE A 22 -28.09 -35.92 -18.00
CA PHE A 22 -28.65 -34.58 -18.32
C PHE A 22 -28.60 -34.28 -19.84
N THR A 23 -28.73 -35.31 -20.68
CA THR A 23 -29.11 -35.16 -22.11
C THR A 23 -30.57 -35.57 -22.30
N ALA A 24 -31.49 -34.90 -21.60
CA ALA A 24 -32.93 -35.09 -21.75
C ALA A 24 -33.71 -33.84 -21.32
N LEU A 25 -33.46 -32.70 -21.99
CA LEU A 25 -34.36 -31.54 -21.97
C LEU A 25 -34.11 -30.62 -23.17
N ALA A 26 -33.79 -31.24 -24.31
CA ALA A 26 -33.87 -30.61 -25.63
C ALA A 26 -34.73 -31.55 -26.45
N HIS A 27 -35.96 -31.12 -26.79
CA HIS A 27 -36.96 -31.71 -27.71
C HIS A 27 -38.36 -31.66 -27.08
N PHE A 28 -38.86 -30.48 -26.73
CA PHE A 28 -40.31 -30.20 -26.74
C PHE A 28 -40.53 -28.71 -26.50
N LEU A 29 -40.42 -27.89 -27.55
CA LEU A 29 -41.04 -26.56 -27.67
C LEU A 29 -40.78 -26.07 -29.11
N TYR A 30 -41.41 -26.74 -30.07
CA TYR A 30 -41.39 -26.36 -31.49
C TYR A 30 -42.81 -26.49 -32.06
N VAL A 31 -43.79 -25.76 -31.52
CA VAL A 31 -45.04 -25.46 -32.26
C VAL A 31 -45.58 -24.12 -31.76
N LEU A 32 -46.05 -23.30 -32.71
CA LEU A 32 -46.83 -22.05 -32.60
C LEU A 32 -46.04 -20.75 -32.65
N ALA A 33 -45.54 -20.43 -33.86
CA ALA A 33 -45.33 -19.06 -34.28
C ALA A 33 -46.59 -18.53 -34.99
N PRO A 34 -47.24 -17.46 -34.51
CA PRO A 34 -48.13 -16.65 -35.35
C PRO A 34 -47.30 -15.67 -36.19
N GLN A 35 -47.53 -15.71 -37.51
CA GLN A 35 -47.11 -14.69 -38.45
C GLN A 35 -47.94 -13.43 -38.20
N ASN A 36 -47.30 -12.32 -37.83
CA ASN A 36 -47.90 -10.99 -37.95
C ASN A 36 -46.84 -9.94 -38.27
N LEU A 37 -46.98 -9.40 -39.48
CA LEU A 37 -46.81 -8.01 -39.90
C LEU A 37 -45.53 -7.24 -39.54
N LEU A 38 -44.71 -7.12 -40.59
CA LEU A 38 -43.95 -5.93 -41.02
C LEU A 38 -44.32 -4.61 -40.29
N ALA A 39 -43.46 -4.20 -39.36
CA ALA A 39 -43.27 -2.81 -38.97
C ALA A 39 -41.75 -2.53 -39.01
N GLY A 40 -41.35 -1.50 -39.76
CA GLY A 40 -39.96 -1.21 -40.08
C GLY A 40 -39.07 -0.95 -38.85
N PRO A 41 -37.75 -1.19 -38.95
CA PRO A 41 -36.85 -0.94 -37.85
C PRO A 41 -36.66 0.57 -37.65
N SER A 42 -37.39 1.14 -36.69
CA SER A 42 -36.99 2.39 -36.06
C SER A 42 -35.68 2.14 -35.32
N GLN A 43 -34.59 2.76 -35.80
CA GLN A 43 -33.27 2.71 -35.19
C GLN A 43 -33.31 3.31 -33.78
N LYS A 44 -33.65 2.49 -32.78
CA LYS A 44 -33.27 2.76 -31.39
C LYS A 44 -31.75 2.81 -31.36
N LYS A 45 -31.18 4.01 -31.19
CA LYS A 45 -29.79 4.20 -30.78
C LYS A 45 -29.55 3.30 -29.57
N ALA A 46 -28.78 2.22 -29.77
CA ALA A 46 -28.31 1.38 -28.69
C ALA A 46 -27.53 2.28 -27.74
N GLY A 47 -28.12 2.60 -26.59
CA GLY A 47 -27.40 3.22 -25.50
C GLY A 47 -26.21 2.34 -25.19
N LYS A 48 -25.00 2.86 -25.39
CA LYS A 48 -23.78 2.21 -24.89
C LYS A 48 -24.05 1.90 -23.42
N LYS A 49 -24.11 0.62 -23.06
CA LYS A 49 -24.01 0.21 -21.66
C LYS A 49 -22.78 0.92 -21.09
N PRO A 50 -22.87 1.56 -19.90
CA PRO A 50 -21.71 2.18 -19.29
C PRO A 50 -20.61 1.15 -19.23
N GLN A 51 -19.53 1.39 -19.97
CA GLN A 51 -18.37 0.53 -19.96
C GLN A 51 -17.82 0.64 -18.53
N GLU A 52 -18.02 -0.40 -17.74
CA GLU A 52 -17.56 -0.51 -16.38
C GLU A 52 -16.05 -0.34 -16.41
N ASN A 53 -15.59 0.84 -16.01
CA ASN A 53 -14.20 1.24 -16.12
C ASN A 53 -13.44 0.46 -15.05
N ILE A 54 -12.88 -0.69 -15.42
CA ILE A 54 -12.09 -1.52 -14.51
C ILE A 54 -10.90 -0.65 -14.08
N ALA A 55 -10.84 -0.35 -12.78
CA ALA A 55 -9.79 0.47 -12.21
C ALA A 55 -8.42 -0.14 -12.57
N LYS A 56 -7.57 0.66 -13.22
CA LYS A 56 -6.27 0.24 -13.72
C LYS A 56 -5.18 1.14 -13.13
N TYR A 57 -4.02 0.57 -12.86
CA TYR A 57 -2.87 1.34 -12.44
C TYR A 57 -2.33 2.22 -13.58
N ASP A 58 -1.82 3.39 -13.23
CA ASP A 58 -1.16 4.30 -14.15
C ASP A 58 0.19 3.77 -14.59
N THR A 59 0.51 4.03 -15.87
CA THR A 59 1.81 3.71 -16.48
C THR A 59 2.59 4.96 -16.90
N ASN A 60 1.92 6.11 -16.95
CA ASN A 60 2.50 7.39 -17.32
C ASN A 60 2.70 8.24 -16.06
N GLN A 61 3.59 9.22 -16.13
CA GLN A 61 3.77 10.20 -15.06
C GLN A 61 2.44 10.84 -14.65
N PHE A 62 2.24 10.99 -13.34
CA PHE A 62 1.05 11.62 -12.77
C PHE A 62 0.99 13.12 -13.09
N ASP A 63 -0.22 13.59 -13.43
CA ASP A 63 -0.51 15.00 -13.68
C ASP A 63 -0.92 15.72 -12.38
N LEU A 64 -0.06 16.63 -11.90
CA LEU A 64 -0.36 17.47 -10.73
C LEU A 64 -1.52 18.46 -10.99
N GLY A 65 -1.78 18.78 -12.25
CA GLY A 65 -2.86 19.66 -12.69
C GLY A 65 -4.24 19.01 -12.66
N ALA A 66 -4.35 17.69 -12.43
CA ALA A 66 -5.62 16.99 -12.47
C ALA A 66 -6.66 17.61 -11.52
N GLU A 67 -7.81 17.98 -12.06
CA GLU A 67 -8.94 18.55 -11.30
C GLU A 67 -9.87 17.47 -10.74
N GLN A 68 -9.85 16.28 -11.35
CA GLN A 68 -10.64 15.13 -10.94
C GLN A 68 -9.86 13.84 -11.21
N LEU A 69 -10.03 12.86 -10.33
CA LEU A 69 -9.49 11.51 -10.50
C LEU A 69 -10.54 10.58 -11.11
N PRO A 70 -10.14 9.50 -11.80
CA PRO A 70 -11.06 8.43 -12.15
C PRO A 70 -11.77 7.86 -10.91
N LYS A 71 -13.00 7.35 -11.10
CA LYS A 71 -13.66 6.56 -10.06
C LYS A 71 -12.78 5.37 -9.68
N ASP A 72 -12.69 5.09 -8.39
CA ASP A 72 -11.88 4.00 -7.81
C ASP A 72 -10.39 4.07 -8.21
N TYR A 73 -9.87 5.28 -8.44
CA TYR A 73 -8.49 5.50 -8.84
C TYR A 73 -7.48 4.85 -7.89
N LEU A 74 -6.58 4.04 -8.48
CA LEU A 74 -5.58 3.24 -7.76
C LEU A 74 -4.20 3.91 -7.68
N GLY A 75 -3.92 4.86 -8.59
CA GLY A 75 -2.58 5.40 -8.76
C GLY A 75 -1.66 4.45 -9.52
N HIS A 76 -0.38 4.47 -9.17
CA HIS A 76 0.66 3.59 -9.68
C HIS A 76 0.79 2.34 -8.80
N ASP A 77 1.31 1.26 -9.38
CA ASP A 77 1.56 0.02 -8.65
C ASP A 77 2.91 0.11 -7.90
N LEU A 78 2.84 0.32 -6.59
CA LEU A 78 4.01 0.44 -5.74
C LEU A 78 4.81 -0.88 -5.63
N GLU A 79 4.13 -2.03 -5.66
CA GLU A 79 4.82 -3.33 -5.56
C GLU A 79 5.64 -3.62 -6.81
N LYS A 80 5.04 -3.33 -7.97
CA LYS A 80 5.71 -3.43 -9.26
C LYS A 80 6.88 -2.45 -9.33
N LEU A 81 6.67 -1.18 -8.97
CA LEU A 81 7.74 -0.17 -8.99
C LEU A 81 8.89 -0.54 -8.06
N TYR A 82 8.60 -1.00 -6.84
CA TYR A 82 9.62 -1.49 -5.91
C TYR A 82 10.46 -2.61 -6.55
N SER A 83 9.80 -3.60 -7.15
CA SER A 83 10.46 -4.75 -7.78
C SER A 83 11.33 -4.34 -8.96
N GLU A 84 10.84 -3.43 -9.81
CA GLU A 84 11.60 -2.87 -10.94
C GLU A 84 12.84 -2.11 -10.47
N LEU A 85 12.70 -1.25 -9.44
CA LEU A 85 13.81 -0.48 -8.88
C LEU A 85 14.85 -1.39 -8.22
N GLU A 86 14.42 -2.42 -7.50
CA GLU A 86 15.31 -3.38 -6.85
C GLU A 86 16.11 -4.22 -7.86
N GLN A 87 15.47 -4.66 -8.96
CA GLN A 87 16.14 -5.39 -10.03
C GLN A 87 17.11 -4.50 -10.80
N LYS A 88 16.74 -3.25 -11.06
CA LYS A 88 17.55 -2.31 -11.85
C LYS A 88 18.70 -1.69 -11.05
N PHE A 89 18.49 -1.46 -9.76
CA PHE A 89 19.47 -0.88 -8.85
C PHE A 89 19.72 -1.81 -7.65
N PRO A 90 20.30 -3.00 -7.89
CA PRO A 90 20.70 -3.87 -6.79
C PRO A 90 21.75 -3.17 -5.91
N LYS A 91 21.77 -3.57 -4.63
CA LYS A 91 22.76 -3.09 -3.64
C LYS A 91 24.17 -3.19 -4.20
N LYS A 92 25.02 -2.22 -3.83
CA LYS A 92 26.45 -2.20 -4.18
C LYS A 92 27.11 -3.51 -3.75
N THR A 93 27.87 -4.13 -4.64
CA THR A 93 28.67 -5.31 -4.30
C THR A 93 30.01 -4.91 -3.69
N GLU A 94 30.75 -5.87 -3.15
CA GLU A 94 32.11 -5.64 -2.65
C GLU A 94 33.11 -5.27 -3.76
N PHE A 95 32.82 -5.66 -5.01
CA PHE A 95 33.68 -5.42 -6.18
C PHE A 95 33.34 -4.13 -6.96
N GLU A 96 32.31 -3.38 -6.53
CA GLU A 96 31.92 -2.10 -7.13
C GLU A 96 32.41 -0.93 -6.27
N THR A 97 33.16 0.01 -6.87
CA THR A 97 33.54 1.25 -6.19
C THR A 97 32.31 2.11 -5.92
N LYS A 98 32.37 2.95 -4.88
CA LYS A 98 31.27 3.85 -4.52
C LYS A 98 30.91 4.78 -5.68
N GLU A 99 31.90 5.26 -6.41
CA GLU A 99 31.76 6.18 -7.53
C GLU A 99 31.09 5.50 -8.73
N THR A 100 31.46 4.25 -9.04
CA THR A 100 30.81 3.46 -10.10
C THR A 100 29.36 3.18 -9.77
N TYR A 101 29.09 2.81 -8.51
CA TYR A 101 27.73 2.59 -8.02
C TYR A 101 26.86 3.85 -8.13
N LYS A 102 27.37 5.01 -7.68
CA LYS A 102 26.67 6.29 -7.85
C LYS A 102 26.40 6.59 -9.32
N LYS A 103 27.39 6.44 -10.20
CA LYS A 103 27.19 6.63 -11.65
C LYS A 103 26.08 5.73 -12.21
N ARG A 104 26.02 4.46 -11.78
CA ARG A 104 24.95 3.52 -12.16
C ARG A 104 23.57 3.94 -11.63
N LEU A 105 23.51 4.46 -10.43
CA LEU A 105 22.28 4.95 -9.82
C LEU A 105 21.73 6.19 -10.56
N HIS A 106 22.62 7.13 -10.92
CA HIS A 106 22.27 8.40 -11.56
C HIS A 106 22.21 8.35 -13.10
N SER A 107 22.69 7.28 -13.74
CA SER A 107 22.62 7.11 -15.21
C SER A 107 21.18 6.88 -15.70
N SER A 108 20.27 6.57 -14.79
CA SER A 108 18.87 6.30 -15.06
C SER A 108 18.02 7.50 -14.62
N SER A 109 17.43 8.22 -15.57
CA SER A 109 16.55 9.36 -15.28
C SER A 109 15.17 8.91 -14.80
N TYR A 110 15.06 8.33 -13.60
CA TYR A 110 13.77 8.17 -12.93
C TYR A 110 13.34 9.52 -12.35
N GLN A 111 12.85 10.40 -13.22
CA GLN A 111 12.36 11.74 -12.84
C GLN A 111 10.83 11.82 -12.83
N GLY A 112 10.14 10.70 -13.08
CA GLY A 112 8.68 10.63 -13.07
C GLY A 112 8.08 11.04 -11.72
N ILE A 113 6.92 11.67 -11.80
CA ILE A 113 6.02 11.89 -10.66
C ILE A 113 5.08 10.69 -10.60
N TYR A 114 5.00 10.09 -9.43
CA TYR A 114 4.17 8.92 -9.14
C TYR A 114 3.12 9.29 -8.11
N ALA A 115 1.95 8.67 -8.21
CA ALA A 115 0.86 8.85 -7.27
C ALA A 115 0.40 7.50 -6.77
N PHE A 116 0.21 7.35 -5.46
CA PHE A 116 -0.16 6.09 -4.83
C PHE A 116 -1.36 6.28 -3.91
N THR A 117 -2.42 5.50 -4.13
CA THR A 117 -3.57 5.50 -3.22
C THR A 117 -3.21 4.75 -1.94
N VAL A 118 -3.34 5.40 -0.78
CA VAL A 118 -3.13 4.75 0.51
C VAL A 118 -4.27 3.77 0.78
N GLN A 119 -3.92 2.50 0.87
CA GLN A 119 -4.80 1.36 1.14
C GLN A 119 -4.76 0.92 2.61
N SER A 120 -3.75 1.34 3.37
CA SER A 120 -3.73 1.13 4.82
C SER A 120 -4.81 1.97 5.52
N PRO A 121 -5.26 1.56 6.72
CA PRO A 121 -6.25 2.33 7.48
C PRO A 121 -5.82 3.79 7.66
N ILE A 122 -6.70 4.71 7.26
CA ILE A 122 -6.52 6.15 7.45
C ILE A 122 -7.25 6.55 8.73
N THR A 123 -6.56 7.27 9.61
CA THR A 123 -7.20 7.79 10.82
C THR A 123 -8.00 9.03 10.46
N SER A 124 -9.30 9.01 10.76
CA SER A 124 -10.17 10.17 10.61
C SER A 124 -11.16 10.30 11.75
N LYS A 125 -11.39 11.53 12.21
CA LYS A 125 -12.31 11.85 13.31
C LYS A 125 -13.18 13.01 12.89
N TYR A 126 -14.48 12.90 13.16
CA TYR A 126 -15.42 13.98 12.90
C TYR A 126 -15.77 14.67 14.22
N ASP A 127 -15.76 16.00 14.21
CA ASP A 127 -16.21 16.87 15.29
C ASP A 127 -17.54 17.50 14.85
N PRO A 128 -18.69 17.10 15.44
CA PRO A 128 -19.99 17.61 15.06
C PRO A 128 -20.22 19.06 15.48
N GLU A 129 -19.56 19.54 16.54
CA GLU A 129 -19.71 20.92 17.02
C GLU A 129 -18.99 21.88 16.07
N ARG A 130 -17.83 21.48 15.57
CA ARG A 130 -17.04 22.26 14.60
C ARG A 130 -17.40 21.99 13.14
N LYS A 131 -18.29 21.01 12.89
CA LYS A 131 -18.62 20.50 11.54
C LYS A 131 -17.38 20.18 10.72
N GLN A 132 -16.47 19.44 11.34
CA GLN A 132 -15.11 19.29 10.84
C GLN A 132 -14.69 17.83 10.82
N LEU A 133 -14.25 17.34 9.66
CA LEU A 133 -13.58 16.06 9.51
C LEU A 133 -12.07 16.26 9.53
N GLN A 134 -11.44 15.80 10.61
CA GLN A 134 -9.99 15.71 10.73
C GLN A 134 -9.51 14.39 10.12
N ILE A 135 -8.48 14.45 9.27
CA ILE A 135 -7.83 13.30 8.67
C ILE A 135 -6.34 13.39 8.98
N ASP A 136 -5.80 12.33 9.58
CA ASP A 136 -4.40 12.24 9.97
C ASP A 136 -3.72 11.11 9.21
N ILE A 137 -2.66 11.47 8.48
CA ILE A 137 -1.81 10.55 7.76
C ILE A 137 -0.47 10.50 8.49
N GLN A 138 -0.18 9.33 9.06
CA GLN A 138 1.03 9.14 9.84
C GLN A 138 2.22 8.84 8.92
N ALA A 139 3.30 9.59 9.12
CA ALA A 139 4.62 9.27 8.59
C ALA A 139 5.47 8.78 9.76
N SER A 140 5.41 7.47 10.03
CA SER A 140 6.09 6.85 11.17
C SER A 140 7.60 6.77 10.92
N GLY A 141 8.42 6.98 11.95
CA GLY A 141 9.84 6.64 11.88
C GLY A 141 10.02 5.12 11.85
N LYS A 142 10.80 4.61 10.90
CA LYS A 142 11.18 3.18 10.84
C LYS A 142 12.67 2.98 11.06
N TYR A 143 12.97 1.79 11.57
CA TYR A 143 14.32 1.30 11.85
C TYR A 143 15.00 0.88 10.54
N ASN A 144 16.21 1.38 10.31
CA ASN A 144 17.08 0.98 9.22
C ASN A 144 18.18 0.04 9.76
N PRO A 145 18.07 -1.30 9.56
CA PRO A 145 19.08 -2.24 10.04
C PRO A 145 20.41 -2.16 9.29
N ASP A 146 20.45 -1.57 8.08
CA ASP A 146 21.66 -1.45 7.27
C ASP A 146 22.59 -0.30 7.73
N GLN A 147 22.20 0.49 8.75
CA GLN A 147 23.10 1.42 9.47
C GLN A 147 23.80 0.75 10.65
N GLU A 148 24.24 -0.49 10.47
CA GLU A 148 25.21 -1.15 11.36
C GLU A 148 26.56 -0.44 11.26
N GLN A 149 26.81 0.53 12.14
CA GLN A 149 27.98 0.58 13.03
C GLN A 149 27.96 1.83 13.91
N GLU A 150 28.19 1.61 15.21
CA GLU A 150 28.90 2.50 16.15
C GLU A 150 28.19 3.47 17.13
N ILE A 151 26.86 3.62 17.20
CA ILE A 151 26.27 4.39 18.33
C ILE A 151 25.10 3.65 18.99
N TYR A 152 25.47 2.66 19.80
CA TYR A 152 24.82 2.34 21.08
C TYR A 152 23.28 2.43 21.16
N ARG A 153 22.60 1.32 20.84
CA ARG A 153 21.69 0.50 21.69
C ARG A 153 20.82 1.14 22.82
N LYS A 154 20.60 2.46 22.90
CA LYS A 154 19.89 3.11 24.03
C LYS A 154 19.02 4.33 23.69
N GLN A 155 18.60 4.50 22.43
CA GLN A 155 17.66 5.57 22.01
C GLN A 155 16.58 5.07 21.03
N ILE A 156 16.06 3.86 21.27
CA ILE A 156 15.28 3.04 20.31
C ILE A 156 13.96 3.66 19.81
N TYR A 157 13.58 4.87 20.24
CA TYR A 157 12.39 5.55 19.70
C TYR A 157 12.52 7.07 19.52
N ASP A 158 13.68 7.68 19.73
CA ASP A 158 13.77 9.15 19.72
C ASP A 158 14.93 9.65 18.86
N ARG A 159 14.57 10.49 17.87
CA ARG A 159 15.40 11.25 16.90
C ARG A 159 15.66 10.58 15.54
N ASP A 160 14.82 10.96 14.57
CA ASP A 160 15.14 11.04 13.12
C ASP A 160 15.29 9.74 12.30
N GLY A 161 14.58 8.67 12.68
CA GLY A 161 14.37 7.50 11.80
C GLY A 161 13.80 7.87 10.42
N GLU A 162 13.86 6.96 9.44
CA GLU A 162 13.27 7.21 8.13
C GLU A 162 11.76 7.38 8.28
N ALA A 163 11.24 8.57 7.97
CA ALA A 163 9.80 8.79 8.02
C ALA A 163 9.21 8.10 6.80
N CYS A 164 8.32 7.14 7.00
CA CYS A 164 7.69 6.42 5.92
C CYS A 164 6.17 6.57 5.96
N ILE A 165 5.57 6.62 4.78
CA ILE A 165 4.13 6.46 4.63
C ILE A 165 3.88 5.05 4.12
N THR A 166 3.21 4.23 4.93
CA THR A 166 2.73 2.92 4.49
C THR A 166 1.58 3.13 3.49
N VAL A 167 1.72 2.57 2.30
CA VAL A 167 0.70 2.66 1.25
C VAL A 167 -0.17 1.40 1.27
N LYS A 168 0.43 0.24 1.48
CA LYS A 168 -0.26 -1.05 1.45
C LYS A 168 0.31 -1.98 2.51
N SER A 169 -0.54 -2.75 3.17
CA SER A 169 -0.10 -3.79 4.11
C SER A 169 -0.94 -5.05 3.89
N LEU A 170 -0.27 -6.19 3.80
CA LEU A 170 -0.84 -7.49 3.49
C LEU A 170 -0.52 -8.47 4.62
N ASN A 171 -1.53 -9.19 5.11
CA ASN A 171 -1.28 -10.36 5.93
C ASN A 171 -0.90 -11.53 5.02
N VAL A 172 0.36 -11.94 5.07
CA VAL A 172 0.94 -12.98 4.21
C VAL A 172 1.01 -14.34 4.92
N GLY A 173 0.64 -14.40 6.20
CA GLY A 173 0.63 -15.65 6.95
C GLY A 173 0.16 -15.47 8.37
N SER A 174 -0.48 -16.51 8.91
CA SER A 174 -0.81 -16.59 10.33
C SER A 174 -0.59 -18.01 10.83
N LYS A 175 -0.22 -18.12 12.10
CA LYS A 175 -0.11 -19.41 12.80
C LYS A 175 -0.37 -19.25 14.29
N THR A 176 -0.62 -20.35 14.96
CA THR A 176 -0.70 -20.43 16.42
C THR A 176 0.38 -21.36 16.93
N TYR A 177 1.02 -21.03 18.05
CA TYR A 177 1.95 -21.91 18.74
C TYR A 177 1.92 -21.67 20.25
N THR A 178 2.36 -22.65 21.04
CA THR A 178 2.49 -22.48 22.49
C THR A 178 3.83 -21.82 22.81
N GLY A 179 3.77 -20.60 23.34
CA GLY A 179 4.93 -19.88 23.87
C GLY A 179 5.14 -20.20 25.34
N THR A 180 6.40 -20.33 25.76
CA THR A 180 6.78 -20.61 27.15
C THR A 180 7.78 -19.57 27.64
N ASN A 181 7.51 -18.95 28.79
CA ASN A 181 8.47 -18.02 29.39
C ASN A 181 9.55 -18.75 30.22
N ARG A 182 10.55 -18.02 30.72
CA ARG A 182 11.65 -18.58 31.52
C ARG A 182 11.24 -19.29 32.84
N PHE A 183 9.99 -19.10 33.28
CA PHE A 183 9.44 -19.72 34.50
C PHE A 183 8.53 -20.91 34.19
N GLY A 184 8.46 -21.36 32.93
CA GLY A 184 7.64 -22.50 32.51
C GLY A 184 6.15 -22.18 32.31
N ALA A 185 5.73 -20.92 32.45
CA ALA A 185 4.35 -20.55 32.15
C ALA A 185 4.13 -20.56 30.63
N THR A 186 3.05 -21.20 30.20
CA THR A 186 2.70 -21.36 28.78
C THR A 186 1.50 -20.50 28.38
N VAL A 187 1.45 -20.08 27.12
CA VAL A 187 0.30 -19.40 26.52
C VAL A 187 0.22 -19.70 25.03
N ASP A 188 -0.99 -19.81 24.48
CA ASP A 188 -1.18 -19.93 23.03
C ASP A 188 -1.01 -18.58 22.36
N VAL A 189 0.06 -18.44 21.59
CA VAL A 189 0.43 -17.24 20.84
C VAL A 189 -0.17 -17.29 19.44
N LYS A 190 -0.84 -16.21 19.04
CA LYS A 190 -1.22 -15.97 17.64
C LYS A 190 -0.13 -15.16 16.97
N GLN A 191 0.45 -15.66 15.89
CA GLN A 191 1.42 -14.96 15.05
C GLN A 191 0.77 -14.47 13.77
N TYR A 192 1.07 -13.24 13.38
CA TYR A 192 0.79 -12.68 12.06
C TYR A 192 2.08 -12.26 11.36
N GLN A 193 2.15 -12.53 10.06
CA GLN A 193 3.21 -12.06 9.18
C GLN A 193 2.63 -10.99 8.25
N LEU A 194 3.17 -9.78 8.35
CA LEU A 194 2.75 -8.63 7.56
C LEU A 194 3.83 -8.29 6.52
N LEU A 195 3.41 -8.07 5.29
CA LEU A 195 4.23 -7.47 4.23
C LEU A 195 3.66 -6.09 3.92
N SER A 196 4.43 -5.05 4.25
CA SER A 196 4.06 -3.66 4.04
C SER A 196 4.87 -3.05 2.89
N TYR A 197 4.20 -2.29 2.03
CA TYR A 197 4.82 -1.46 1.00
C TYR A 197 4.59 0.01 1.33
N GLY A 198 5.62 0.83 1.15
CA GLY A 198 5.54 2.24 1.50
C GLY A 198 6.59 3.09 0.84
N ILE A 199 6.59 4.36 1.24
CA ILE A 199 7.46 5.39 0.70
C ILE A 199 8.28 5.94 1.85
N ALA A 200 9.60 5.74 1.81
CA ALA A 200 10.56 6.39 2.69
C ALA A 200 10.82 7.81 2.19
N LEU A 201 10.57 8.80 3.05
CA LEU A 201 10.54 10.20 2.68
C LEU A 201 11.93 10.84 2.80
N VAL A 202 12.53 11.16 1.65
CA VAL A 202 13.84 11.84 1.59
C VAL A 202 13.75 13.27 2.13
N ASN A 203 12.60 13.92 1.95
CA ASN A 203 12.33 15.27 2.43
C ASN A 203 11.50 15.30 3.73
N LYS A 204 11.62 14.26 4.57
CA LYS A 204 10.89 14.12 5.84
C LYS A 204 10.93 15.35 6.74
N GLN A 205 12.04 16.08 6.75
CA GLN A 205 12.24 17.33 7.50
C GLN A 205 11.17 18.39 7.25
N ARG A 206 10.49 18.35 6.11
CA ARG A 206 9.42 19.29 5.72
C ARG A 206 8.08 18.98 6.37
N LEU A 207 7.92 17.81 6.98
CA LEU A 207 6.70 17.44 7.67
C LEU A 207 6.73 17.91 9.11
N GLU A 208 5.57 18.35 9.59
CA GLU A 208 5.34 18.68 10.99
C GLU A 208 5.66 17.47 11.88
N ARG A 209 6.39 17.72 12.96
CA ARG A 209 6.54 16.74 14.04
C ARG A 209 5.22 16.69 14.82
N ASP A 210 4.83 15.48 15.18
CA ASP A 210 3.71 15.26 16.10
C ASP A 210 4.03 15.90 17.45
N GLN A 211 3.18 16.85 17.84
CA GLN A 211 3.34 17.67 19.03
C GLN A 211 3.14 16.86 20.33
N TYR A 212 2.43 15.74 20.27
CA TYR A 212 2.10 14.93 21.45
C TYR A 212 3.09 13.80 21.68
N SER A 213 3.43 13.06 20.61
CA SER A 213 4.37 11.94 20.74
C SER A 213 5.83 12.36 20.63
N GLY A 214 6.13 13.49 19.98
CA GLY A 214 7.47 13.93 19.62
C GLY A 214 8.21 13.01 18.62
N ARG A 215 7.64 11.82 18.35
CA ARG A 215 8.31 10.68 17.73
C ARG A 215 7.82 10.35 16.32
N GLY A 216 6.71 10.96 15.88
CA GLY A 216 6.15 10.80 14.54
C GLY A 216 6.16 12.08 13.73
N ARG A 217 6.11 11.96 12.41
CA ARG A 217 5.73 13.07 11.52
C ARG A 217 4.30 12.83 11.05
N ARG A 218 3.53 13.89 10.84
CA ARG A 218 2.13 13.75 10.39
C ARG A 218 1.76 14.76 9.33
N ILE A 219 0.77 14.39 8.54
CA ILE A 219 0.12 15.26 7.57
C ILE A 219 -1.36 15.26 7.94
N ALA A 220 -1.82 16.40 8.45
CA ALA A 220 -3.20 16.59 8.88
C ALA A 220 -3.98 17.39 7.83
N PHE A 221 -5.26 17.05 7.68
CA PHE A 221 -6.25 17.79 6.92
C PHE A 221 -7.47 18.06 7.80
N ASN A 222 -8.09 19.21 7.57
CA ASN A 222 -9.30 19.64 8.22
C ASN A 222 -10.30 20.03 7.14
N LEU A 223 -11.35 19.23 6.95
CA LEU A 223 -12.40 19.49 5.99
C LEU A 223 -13.66 19.97 6.72
N MET A 224 -14.18 21.13 6.34
CA MET A 224 -15.47 21.63 6.84
C MET A 224 -16.58 20.95 6.05
N LEU A 225 -17.37 20.09 6.69
CA LEU A 225 -18.38 19.24 6.06
C LEU A 225 -19.59 19.09 6.97
N GLU A 226 -20.78 19.02 6.40
CA GLU A 226 -21.97 18.66 7.18
C GLU A 226 -21.93 17.18 7.59
N PRO A 227 -22.66 16.77 8.66
CA PRO A 227 -22.55 15.41 9.21
C PRO A 227 -22.78 14.28 8.20
N GLU A 228 -23.76 14.42 7.32
CA GLU A 228 -24.07 13.41 6.30
C GLU A 228 -23.00 13.34 5.20
N GLU A 229 -22.43 14.48 4.81
CA GLU A 229 -21.32 14.54 3.85
C GLU A 229 -20.07 13.90 4.44
N ALA A 230 -19.75 14.20 5.70
CA ALA A 230 -18.62 13.60 6.41
C ALA A 230 -18.77 12.09 6.56
N LYS A 231 -19.99 11.60 6.84
CA LYS A 231 -20.30 10.17 6.91
C LYS A 231 -20.11 9.49 5.56
N GLY A 232 -20.69 10.05 4.49
CA GLY A 232 -20.53 9.52 3.14
C GLY A 232 -19.07 9.57 2.65
N LEU A 233 -18.32 10.59 3.05
CA LEU A 233 -16.90 10.68 2.74
C LEU A 233 -16.08 9.65 3.51
N LYS A 234 -16.35 9.38 4.80
CA LYS A 234 -15.59 8.38 5.57
C LYS A 234 -15.63 6.99 4.93
N GLU A 235 -16.77 6.59 4.39
CA GLU A 235 -16.93 5.31 3.68
C GLU A 235 -16.17 5.27 2.34
N ASN A 236 -15.91 6.44 1.76
CA ASN A 236 -15.32 6.59 0.42
C ASN A 236 -14.03 7.43 0.46
N LEU A 237 -13.36 7.51 1.61
CA LEU A 237 -12.22 8.40 1.80
C LEU A 237 -11.02 7.86 1.02
N GLY A 238 -10.49 8.70 0.15
CA GLY A 238 -9.26 8.45 -0.59
C GLY A 238 -8.16 9.38 -0.13
N VAL A 239 -6.97 8.83 0.08
CA VAL A 239 -5.74 9.58 0.29
C VAL A 239 -4.79 9.21 -0.84
N LEU A 240 -4.32 10.20 -1.58
CA LEU A 240 -3.35 10.03 -2.64
C LEU A 240 -2.02 10.67 -2.23
N VAL A 241 -0.96 9.89 -2.26
CA VAL A 241 0.41 10.33 -1.95
C VAL A 241 1.16 10.49 -3.26
N ILE A 242 1.59 11.72 -3.55
CA ILE A 242 2.24 12.07 -4.82
C ILE A 242 3.71 12.40 -4.56
N CYS A 243 4.61 11.66 -5.18
CA CYS A 243 6.03 11.76 -4.91
C CYS A 243 6.87 11.72 -6.19
N ARG A 244 8.12 12.18 -6.09
CA ARG A 244 9.16 12.04 -7.12
C ARG A 244 10.23 11.10 -6.59
N LEU A 245 10.55 10.07 -7.37
CA LEU A 245 11.64 9.16 -7.01
C LEU A 245 12.93 9.93 -6.80
N LYS A 246 13.63 9.59 -5.72
CA LYS A 246 14.89 10.20 -5.36
C LYS A 246 15.68 9.22 -4.52
N PRO A 247 16.94 8.95 -4.83
CA PRO A 247 17.73 8.06 -4.01
C PRO A 247 17.93 8.67 -2.62
N SER A 248 18.07 7.81 -1.61
CA SER A 248 18.51 8.20 -0.27
C SER A 248 19.90 8.86 -0.30
N GLY A 249 20.26 9.58 0.76
CA GLY A 249 21.56 10.25 0.84
C GLY A 249 22.71 9.27 1.13
N VAL A 250 22.60 8.49 2.21
CA VAL A 250 23.67 7.57 2.65
C VAL A 250 23.06 6.32 3.32
N PRO A 251 23.25 5.11 2.76
CA PRO A 251 23.78 4.83 1.42
C PRO A 251 22.83 5.35 0.34
N GLU A 252 23.32 5.65 -0.87
CA GLU A 252 22.44 6.02 -1.98
C GLU A 252 21.72 4.79 -2.55
N MET A 253 20.39 4.74 -2.46
CA MET A 253 19.59 3.65 -3.01
C MET A 253 18.17 4.13 -3.29
N TYR A 254 17.47 3.47 -4.21
CA TYR A 254 16.06 3.75 -4.50
C TYR A 254 15.09 2.92 -3.68
N THR A 255 15.55 1.80 -3.13
CA THR A 255 14.71 0.87 -2.37
C THR A 255 15.38 0.49 -1.06
N PHE A 256 14.57 0.12 -0.08
CA PHE A 256 15.03 -0.33 1.22
C PHE A 256 14.09 -1.41 1.78
N ARG A 257 14.67 -2.39 2.47
CA ARG A 257 13.94 -3.44 3.17
C ARG A 257 14.15 -3.29 4.66
N SER A 258 13.06 -3.33 5.43
CA SER A 258 13.13 -3.47 6.89
C SER A 258 12.40 -4.71 7.34
N ALA A 259 12.81 -5.23 8.48
CA ALA A 259 12.06 -6.24 9.20
C ALA A 259 12.00 -5.83 10.67
N GLY A 260 10.84 -6.01 11.26
CA GLY A 260 10.59 -5.70 12.66
C GLY A 260 9.43 -6.53 13.18
N GLY A 261 9.01 -6.25 14.40
CA GLY A 261 7.90 -7.00 14.97
C GLY A 261 7.61 -6.67 16.41
N ILE A 262 6.55 -7.30 16.89
CA ILE A 262 6.13 -7.31 18.29
C ILE A 262 6.29 -8.74 18.77
N GLU A 263 7.13 -8.94 19.79
CA GLU A 263 7.26 -10.22 20.47
C GLU A 263 6.05 -10.45 21.40
N PRO A 264 5.58 -11.70 21.52
CA PRO A 264 4.42 -12.02 22.36
C PRO A 264 4.76 -11.96 23.85
N THR A 265 3.76 -11.69 24.67
CA THR A 265 3.85 -11.77 26.14
C THR A 265 2.70 -12.59 26.70
N ILE A 266 2.81 -13.04 27.96
CA ILE A 266 1.71 -13.76 28.63
C ILE A 266 0.39 -12.95 28.64
N LYS A 267 0.47 -11.62 28.81
CA LYS A 267 -0.71 -10.74 28.83
C LYS A 267 -1.22 -10.39 27.44
N THR A 268 -0.34 -10.44 26.45
CA THR A 268 -0.64 -10.12 25.06
C THR A 268 0.01 -11.19 24.19
N PRO A 269 -0.62 -12.37 24.07
CA PRO A 269 -0.07 -13.51 23.35
C PRO A 269 -0.26 -13.33 21.84
N LEU A 270 0.24 -12.21 21.33
CA LEU A 270 0.17 -11.78 19.95
C LEU A 270 1.60 -11.49 19.49
N GLU A 271 2.04 -12.20 18.48
CA GLU A 271 3.27 -11.93 17.77
C GLU A 271 2.96 -11.32 16.41
N VAL A 272 3.69 -10.27 16.06
CA VAL A 272 3.61 -9.67 14.73
C VAL A 272 5.01 -9.63 14.16
N ILE A 273 5.20 -10.24 12.99
CA ILE A 273 6.43 -10.14 12.21
C ILE A 273 6.10 -9.25 11.01
N GLU A 274 6.72 -8.09 10.92
CA GLU A 274 6.52 -7.14 9.82
C GLU A 274 7.76 -7.14 8.93
N SER A 275 7.55 -7.27 7.63
CA SER A 275 8.55 -7.03 6.59
C SER A 275 8.09 -5.85 5.74
N GLU A 276 8.98 -4.91 5.50
CA GLU A 276 8.69 -3.69 4.75
C GLU A 276 9.51 -3.62 3.48
N ARG A 277 8.87 -3.14 2.41
CA ARG A 277 9.46 -2.86 1.11
C ARG A 277 9.18 -1.39 0.76
N LEU A 278 10.20 -0.55 0.93
CA LEU A 278 10.08 0.89 0.79
C LEU A 278 10.82 1.37 -0.45
N ILE A 279 10.24 2.37 -1.12
CA ILE A 279 10.95 3.19 -2.13
C ILE A 279 11.35 4.52 -1.51
N TYR A 280 12.49 5.09 -1.91
CA TYR A 280 12.87 6.45 -1.53
C TYR A 280 12.30 7.46 -2.52
N ALA A 281 11.65 8.50 -1.98
CA ALA A 281 11.10 9.58 -2.78
C ALA A 281 11.01 10.90 -2.00
N ASP A 282 11.03 12.02 -2.73
CA ASP A 282 10.56 13.30 -2.22
C ASP A 282 9.02 13.32 -2.30
N LEU A 283 8.36 13.56 -1.17
CA LEU A 283 6.92 13.82 -1.15
C LEU A 283 6.64 15.20 -1.74
N ILE A 284 5.76 15.28 -2.74
CA ILE A 284 5.41 16.53 -3.42
C ILE A 284 4.06 17.04 -2.90
N GLU A 285 3.02 16.21 -2.99
CA GLU A 285 1.67 16.58 -2.54
C GLU A 285 0.98 15.37 -1.89
N VAL A 286 0.03 15.68 -1.02
CA VAL A 286 -0.95 14.71 -0.53
C VAL A 286 -2.34 15.24 -0.83
N TRP A 287 -3.17 14.42 -1.45
CA TRP A 287 -4.54 14.81 -1.80
C TRP A 287 -5.55 13.98 -1.02
N ILE A 288 -6.61 14.65 -0.58
CA ILE A 288 -7.82 14.03 -0.07
C ILE A 288 -8.87 14.06 -1.18
N TYR A 289 -9.45 12.91 -1.47
CA TYR A 289 -10.46 12.78 -2.52
C TYR A 289 -11.55 11.80 -2.13
N ASN A 290 -12.67 11.84 -2.82
CA ASN A 290 -13.73 10.86 -2.71
C ASN A 290 -13.50 9.74 -3.73
N ARG A 291 -13.26 8.50 -3.28
CA ARG A 291 -12.96 7.35 -4.15
C ARG A 291 -14.09 7.02 -5.11
N LYS A 292 -15.35 7.22 -4.68
CA LYS A 292 -16.53 6.88 -5.47
C LYS A 292 -16.79 7.87 -6.60
N SER A 293 -16.57 9.16 -6.39
CA SER A 293 -16.80 10.20 -7.41
C SER A 293 -15.53 10.67 -8.11
N GLY A 294 -14.36 10.41 -7.53
CA GLY A 294 -13.07 10.94 -7.99
C GLY A 294 -12.86 12.43 -7.67
N ALA A 295 -13.80 13.08 -6.98
CA ALA A 295 -13.71 14.50 -6.65
C ALA A 295 -12.57 14.75 -5.66
N ILE A 296 -11.67 15.67 -6.01
CA ILE A 296 -10.57 16.11 -5.14
C ILE A 296 -11.12 17.16 -4.18
N LEU A 297 -10.98 16.91 -2.89
CA LEU A 297 -11.54 17.75 -1.82
C LEU A 297 -10.49 18.69 -1.23
N SER A 298 -9.24 18.25 -1.17
CA SER A 298 -8.14 19.06 -0.68
C SER A 298 -6.81 18.58 -1.27
N LYS A 299 -5.92 19.54 -1.55
CA LYS A 299 -4.54 19.30 -1.96
C LYS A 299 -3.62 20.00 -0.97
N ARG A 300 -2.63 19.29 -0.44
CA ARG A 300 -1.58 19.86 0.39
C ARG A 300 -0.23 19.66 -0.27
N LYS A 301 0.39 20.76 -0.69
CA LYS A 301 1.77 20.78 -1.17
C LYS A 301 2.74 20.65 -0.01
N ILE A 302 3.80 19.88 -0.21
CA ILE A 302 4.92 19.74 0.70
C ILE A 302 6.04 20.64 0.17
N GLU A 303 6.02 21.90 0.58
CA GLU A 303 6.84 22.96 0.01
C GLU A 303 8.33 22.62 0.01
N SER A 304 8.98 22.88 -1.12
CA SER A 304 10.43 22.92 -1.23
C SER A 304 10.95 24.00 -0.30
N GLY A 305 11.58 23.63 0.82
CA GLY A 305 12.18 24.58 1.75
C GLY A 305 13.02 25.62 1.00
N GLY A 306 12.46 26.84 0.87
CA GLY A 306 13.24 28.04 0.59
C GLY A 306 14.04 28.36 1.83
N GLU A 307 15.25 28.87 1.63
CA GLU A 307 16.09 29.47 2.66
C GLU A 307 15.21 30.31 3.60
N GLN A 308 15.28 30.02 4.90
CA GLN A 308 14.72 30.90 5.90
C GLN A 308 15.39 32.26 5.74
N GLY A 309 14.62 33.23 5.25
CA GLY A 309 15.02 34.62 5.20
C GLY A 309 15.50 35.05 6.58
N SER A 310 16.77 35.42 6.64
CA SER A 310 17.38 36.07 7.79
C SER A 310 16.56 37.31 8.12
N GLN A 311 15.71 37.22 9.15
CA GLN A 311 15.20 38.40 9.83
C GLN A 311 16.39 39.07 10.51
N LYS A 312 17.00 40.03 9.82
CA LYS A 312 17.83 41.05 10.45
C LYS A 312 16.98 41.73 11.52
N MET A 313 17.26 41.43 12.79
CA MET A 313 16.97 42.38 13.86
C MET A 313 17.95 43.53 13.69
N SER A 314 17.45 44.66 13.21
CA SER A 314 18.10 45.95 13.43
C SER A 314 17.93 46.28 14.92
N ILE A 315 19.05 46.43 15.61
CA ILE A 315 19.14 47.18 16.87
C ILE A 315 19.22 48.66 16.50
#